data_AF-A0AAW9L6T5-F1
#
_entry.id   AF-A0AAW9L6T5-F1
#
_cell.length_a   1.000
_cell.length_b   1.000
_cell.length_c   1.000
_cell.angle_alpha   90.00
_cell.angle_beta   90.00
_cell.angle_gamma   90.00
#
_symmetry.space_group_name_H-M   'P 1'
#
loop_
_entity.id
_entity.type
_entity.pdbx_description
1 polymer ?
#
loop_
_entity_poly.entity_id
_entity_poly.type
_entity_poly.pdbx_seq_one_letter_code
_entity_poly.pdbx_strand_id
1 'polypeptide(L)'
;MVSVEVLLEDEGANALVGWFAIGTMLLVAGLSVRWTAYLWGCFAVVTAVTAALPPIATRDWKCMVPWSLLVAAAAALLAGAVWPVVEMASFVVITLLAVLVVAEVVAFTPVEMSVRFAVAFAVLTALAVEAVWAVGQYYSDLWWETTFLQSQTELQWDFVLVTVVALVIGSIVRWLGYFETPGGSSA
;
A
#
# COMPACT_ATOMS: atom_id res chain seq x y z
N MET A 1 -24.75 10.84 7.04
CA MET A 1 -25.16 9.50 7.50
C MET A 1 -24.92 8.56 6.34
N VAL A 2 -23.73 7.97 6.27
CA VAL A 2 -23.39 6.94 5.28
C VAL A 2 -23.64 5.62 5.99
N SER A 3 -24.65 4.89 5.54
CA SER A 3 -25.14 3.68 6.20
C SER A 3 -24.14 2.54 6.05
N VAL A 4 -23.91 1.84 7.16
CA VAL A 4 -23.07 0.65 7.33
C VAL A 4 -23.56 -0.54 6.48
N GLU A 5 -24.76 -0.47 5.89
CA GLU A 5 -25.31 -1.48 4.98
C GLU A 5 -24.53 -1.63 3.66
N VAL A 6 -23.64 -0.70 3.29
CA VAL A 6 -22.70 -0.89 2.17
C VAL A 6 -21.43 -1.65 2.61
N LEU A 7 -21.16 -1.77 3.91
CA LEU A 7 -19.92 -2.37 4.45
C LEU A 7 -20.07 -3.85 4.84
N LEU A 8 -21.26 -4.43 4.64
CA LEU A 8 -21.43 -5.87 4.47
C LEU A 8 -21.58 -6.16 2.96
N GLU A 9 -20.61 -5.70 2.19
CA GLU A 9 -20.40 -6.15 0.82
C GLU A 9 -20.37 -7.68 0.81
N ASP A 10 -21.32 -8.26 0.07
CA ASP A 10 -21.39 -9.66 -0.29
C ASP A 10 -19.97 -10.26 -0.37
N GLU A 11 -19.62 -11.17 0.54
CA GLU A 11 -18.24 -11.65 0.74
C GLU A 11 -17.57 -12.08 -0.59
N GLY A 12 -18.38 -12.55 -1.54
CA GLY A 12 -17.94 -12.90 -2.89
C GLY A 12 -17.59 -11.70 -3.79
N ALA A 13 -18.33 -10.59 -3.71
CA ALA A 13 -18.06 -9.38 -4.48
C ALA A 13 -16.76 -8.69 -3.99
N ASN A 14 -16.56 -8.58 -2.68
CA ASN A 14 -15.30 -8.07 -2.11
C ASN A 14 -14.11 -8.91 -2.55
N ALA A 15 -14.24 -10.24 -2.51
CA ALA A 15 -13.19 -11.16 -2.95
C ALA A 15 -12.87 -11.01 -4.45
N LEU A 16 -13.89 -10.94 -5.32
CA LEU A 16 -13.70 -10.77 -6.76
C LEU A 16 -12.94 -9.48 -7.09
N VAL A 17 -13.32 -8.35 -6.47
CA VAL A 17 -12.66 -7.06 -6.69
C VAL A 17 -11.24 -7.07 -6.13
N GLY A 18 -11.04 -7.68 -4.95
CA GLY A 18 -9.71 -7.82 -4.35
C GLY A 18 -8.76 -8.64 -5.23
N TRP A 19 -9.19 -9.79 -5.74
CA TRP A 19 -8.39 -10.60 -6.67
C TRP A 19 -8.12 -9.88 -7.98
N PHE A 20 -9.09 -9.12 -8.50
CA PHE A 20 -8.88 -8.29 -9.68
C PHE A 20 -7.82 -7.20 -9.44
N ALA A 21 -7.83 -6.56 -8.27
CA ALA A 21 -6.81 -5.59 -7.87
C ALA A 21 -5.42 -6.25 -7.77
N ILE A 22 -5.30 -7.43 -7.14
CA ILE A 22 -4.04 -8.19 -7.08
C ILE A 22 -3.56 -8.56 -8.50
N GLY A 23 -4.45 -9.07 -9.35
CA GLY A 23 -4.14 -9.38 -10.75
C GLY A 23 -3.65 -8.15 -11.52
N THR A 24 -4.21 -6.98 -11.23
CA THR A 24 -3.76 -5.70 -11.79
C THR A 24 -2.35 -5.33 -11.32
N MET A 25 -2.03 -5.52 -10.04
CA MET A 25 -0.67 -5.31 -9.52
C MET A 25 0.35 -6.24 -10.20
N LEU A 26 0.00 -7.50 -10.40
CA LEU A 26 0.85 -8.47 -11.12
C LEU A 26 0.99 -8.12 -12.61
N LEU A 27 -0.05 -7.57 -13.23
CA LEU A 27 0.02 -7.04 -14.59
C LEU A 27 0.97 -5.85 -14.68
N VAL A 28 0.93 -4.92 -13.72
CA VAL A 28 1.91 -3.82 -13.62
C VAL A 28 3.33 -4.37 -13.50
N ALA A 29 3.54 -5.41 -12.69
CA ALA A 29 4.85 -6.05 -12.57
C ALA A 29 5.34 -6.62 -13.92
N GLY A 30 4.48 -7.32 -14.65
CA GLY A 30 4.81 -7.87 -15.98
C GLY A 30 5.11 -6.78 -17.02
N LEU A 31 4.33 -5.70 -17.04
CA LEU A 31 4.58 -4.55 -17.92
C LEU A 31 5.89 -3.83 -17.57
N SER A 32 6.22 -3.74 -16.28
CA SER A 32 7.46 -3.10 -15.81
C SER A 32 8.70 -3.83 -16.34
N VAL A 33 8.68 -5.16 -16.40
CA VAL A 33 9.74 -5.95 -17.03
C VAL A 33 9.85 -5.62 -18.53
N ARG A 34 8.72 -5.45 -19.22
CA ARG A 34 8.69 -5.11 -20.64
C ARG A 34 9.29 -3.73 -20.94
N TRP A 35 9.16 -2.80 -20.00
CA TRP A 35 9.70 -1.43 -20.06
C TRP A 35 11.01 -1.25 -19.30
N THR A 36 11.68 -2.35 -18.91
CA THR A 36 12.96 -2.32 -18.17
C THR A 36 12.92 -1.56 -16.83
N ALA A 37 11.74 -1.32 -16.28
CA ALA A 37 11.51 -0.67 -14.99
C ALA A 37 11.53 -1.70 -13.85
N TYR A 38 12.65 -2.41 -13.69
CA TYR A 38 12.73 -3.58 -12.79
C TYR A 38 12.41 -3.25 -11.33
N LEU A 39 12.86 -2.10 -10.83
CA LEU A 39 12.62 -1.67 -9.46
C LEU A 39 11.12 -1.48 -9.18
N TRP A 40 10.41 -0.82 -10.09
CA TRP A 40 8.95 -0.64 -10.00
C TRP A 40 8.20 -1.99 -10.11
N GLY A 41 8.68 -2.89 -10.98
CA GLY A 41 8.12 -4.23 -11.11
C GLY A 41 8.25 -5.05 -9.82
N CYS A 42 9.42 -5.02 -9.18
CA CYS A 42 9.62 -5.64 -7.86
C CYS A 42 8.67 -5.06 -6.82
N PHE A 43 8.46 -3.75 -6.83
CA PHE A 43 7.56 -3.10 -5.88
C PHE A 43 6.09 -3.51 -6.05
N ALA A 44 5.65 -3.62 -7.30
CA ALA A 44 4.33 -4.14 -7.63
C ALA A 44 4.15 -5.60 -7.16
N VAL A 45 5.19 -6.44 -7.30
CA VAL A 45 5.17 -7.83 -6.80
C VAL A 45 5.08 -7.86 -5.27
N VAL A 46 5.92 -7.09 -4.57
CA VAL A 46 5.87 -7.03 -3.09
C VAL A 46 4.49 -6.62 -2.62
N THR A 47 3.90 -5.60 -3.22
CA THR A 47 2.55 -5.13 -2.88
C THR A 47 1.49 -6.20 -3.13
N ALA A 48 1.56 -6.90 -4.27
CA ALA A 48 0.65 -7.99 -4.60
C ALA A 48 0.79 -9.17 -3.62
N VAL A 49 2.01 -9.51 -3.22
CA VAL A 49 2.29 -10.60 -2.27
C VAL A 49 1.78 -10.25 -0.88
N THR A 50 2.02 -9.03 -0.40
CA THR A 50 1.45 -8.54 0.86
C THR A 50 -0.08 -8.62 0.79
N ALA A 51 -0.71 -8.07 -0.26
CA ALA A 51 -2.17 -8.11 -0.41
C ALA A 51 -2.76 -9.52 -0.46
N ALA A 52 -2.00 -10.50 -0.94
CA ALA A 52 -2.37 -11.91 -0.99
C ALA A 52 -2.10 -12.65 0.33
N LEU A 53 -1.42 -12.05 1.31
CA LEU A 53 -1.07 -12.72 2.56
C LEU A 53 -2.30 -13.18 3.35
N PRO A 54 -3.36 -12.37 3.53
CA PRO A 54 -4.54 -12.81 4.27
C PRO A 54 -5.23 -14.05 3.68
N PRO A 55 -5.57 -14.13 2.38
CA PRO A 55 -6.22 -15.31 1.82
C PRO A 55 -5.29 -16.53 1.81
N ILE A 56 -3.97 -16.34 1.69
CA ILE A 56 -2.99 -17.43 1.76
C ILE A 56 -2.87 -17.99 3.18
N ALA A 57 -2.77 -17.10 4.19
CA ALA A 57 -2.58 -17.47 5.59
C ALA A 57 -3.83 -18.14 6.18
N THR A 58 -5.01 -17.62 5.86
CA THR A 58 -6.29 -18.16 6.33
C THR A 58 -6.78 -19.37 5.52
N ARG A 59 -6.20 -19.59 4.34
CA ARG A 59 -6.69 -20.55 3.33
C ARG A 59 -8.15 -20.32 2.93
N ASP A 60 -8.64 -19.09 3.10
CA ASP A 60 -9.94 -18.66 2.66
C ASP A 60 -9.78 -17.55 1.61
N TRP A 61 -10.15 -17.86 0.37
CA TRP A 61 -10.04 -16.94 -0.76
C TRP A 61 -10.93 -15.70 -0.62
N LYS A 62 -11.91 -15.72 0.30
CA LYS A 62 -12.78 -14.58 0.61
C LYS A 62 -12.21 -13.65 1.67
N CYS A 63 -11.25 -14.11 2.48
CA CYS A 63 -10.65 -13.31 3.53
C CYS A 63 -9.63 -12.35 2.91
N MET A 64 -10.10 -11.16 2.52
CA MET A 64 -9.29 -10.12 1.91
C MET A 64 -9.40 -8.80 2.69
N VAL A 65 -8.34 -8.01 2.63
CA VAL A 65 -8.35 -6.59 3.06
C VAL A 65 -9.43 -5.85 2.25
N PRO A 66 -10.08 -4.79 2.81
CA PRO A 66 -11.11 -4.06 2.09
C PRO A 66 -10.70 -3.72 0.66
N TRP A 67 -11.53 -4.10 -0.31
CA TRP A 67 -11.23 -3.93 -1.73
C TRP A 67 -10.88 -2.48 -2.11
N SER A 68 -11.41 -1.49 -1.38
CA SER A 68 -11.12 -0.08 -1.59
C SER A 68 -9.65 0.26 -1.37
N LEU A 69 -8.99 -0.37 -0.37
CA LEU A 69 -7.55 -0.23 -0.17
C LEU A 69 -6.76 -0.92 -1.30
N LEU A 70 -7.18 -2.11 -1.69
CA LEU A 70 -6.53 -2.88 -2.75
C LEU A 70 -6.63 -2.19 -4.11
N VAL A 71 -7.80 -1.65 -4.45
CA VAL A 71 -8.04 -0.88 -5.68
C VAL A 71 -7.26 0.43 -5.64
N ALA A 72 -7.20 1.13 -4.51
CA ALA A 72 -6.38 2.33 -4.38
C ALA A 72 -4.90 2.03 -4.66
N ALA A 73 -4.37 0.93 -4.10
CA ALA A 73 -2.99 0.50 -4.31
C ALA A 73 -2.74 0.10 -5.77
N ALA A 74 -3.64 -0.69 -6.37
CA ALA A 74 -3.54 -1.09 -7.76
C ALA A 74 -3.63 0.10 -8.72
N ALA A 75 -4.53 1.06 -8.45
CA ALA A 75 -4.68 2.28 -9.24
C ALA A 75 -3.44 3.17 -9.16
N ALA A 76 -2.87 3.34 -7.97
CA ALA A 76 -1.63 4.10 -7.77
C ALA A 76 -0.43 3.43 -8.48
N LEU A 77 -0.33 2.10 -8.42
CA LEU A 77 0.69 1.33 -9.15
C LEU A 77 0.54 1.46 -10.67
N LEU A 78 -0.68 1.37 -11.19
CA LEU A 78 -0.97 1.60 -12.60
C LEU A 78 -0.62 3.04 -13.01
N ALA A 79 -0.98 4.02 -12.19
CA ALA A 79 -0.72 5.43 -12.48
C ALA A 79 0.79 5.71 -12.59
N GLY A 80 1.60 5.17 -11.67
CA GLY A 80 3.06 5.30 -11.75
C GLY A 80 3.69 4.57 -12.94
N ALA A 81 3.08 3.46 -13.38
CA ALA A 81 3.54 2.72 -14.56
C ALA A 81 3.20 3.42 -15.89
N VAL A 82 2.01 4.03 -15.99
CA VAL A 82 1.51 4.66 -17.23
C VAL A 82 1.98 6.11 -17.36
N TRP A 83 2.09 6.83 -16.25
CA TRP A 83 2.55 8.21 -16.20
C TRP A 83 3.80 8.33 -15.30
N PRO A 84 4.99 8.01 -15.85
CA PRO A 84 6.25 8.09 -15.09
C PRO A 84 6.56 9.48 -14.51
N VAL A 85 5.89 10.53 -15.01
CA VAL A 85 6.00 11.92 -14.54
C VAL A 85 5.29 12.14 -13.19
N VAL A 86 4.51 11.17 -12.71
CA VAL A 86 3.82 11.26 -11.41
C VAL A 86 4.73 10.68 -10.33
N GLU A 87 5.77 11.42 -9.98
CA GLU A 87 6.68 11.12 -8.85
C GLU A 87 5.89 10.86 -7.54
N MET A 88 4.76 11.56 -7.40
CA MET A 88 3.77 11.41 -6.32
C MET A 88 3.16 10.00 -6.22
N ALA A 89 3.12 9.22 -7.30
CA ALA A 89 2.51 7.89 -7.29
C ALA A 89 3.30 6.94 -6.38
N SER A 90 4.62 7.08 -6.35
CA SER A 90 5.53 6.32 -5.48
C SER A 90 5.14 6.48 -4.01
N PHE A 91 4.98 7.72 -3.54
CA PHE A 91 4.65 8.01 -2.15
C PHE A 91 3.28 7.45 -1.75
N VAL A 92 2.31 7.50 -2.65
CA VAL A 92 0.98 6.92 -2.42
C VAL A 92 1.06 5.40 -2.31
N VAL A 93 1.74 4.72 -3.24
CA VAL A 93 1.87 3.26 -3.20
C VAL A 93 2.67 2.82 -1.96
N ILE A 94 3.78 3.50 -1.64
CA ILE A 94 4.58 3.26 -0.42
C ILE A 94 3.72 3.38 0.83
N THR A 95 2.90 4.42 0.90
CA THR A 95 1.99 4.62 2.02
C THR A 95 0.91 3.55 2.10
N LEU A 96 0.29 3.18 0.97
CA LEU A 96 -0.76 2.16 0.94
C LEU A 96 -0.20 0.77 1.28
N LEU A 97 1.01 0.46 0.83
CA LEU A 97 1.74 -0.75 1.23
C LEU A 97 2.00 -0.76 2.74
N ALA A 98 2.45 0.36 3.31
CA ALA A 98 2.66 0.46 4.74
C ALA A 98 1.37 0.26 5.55
N VAL A 99 0.26 0.87 5.11
CA VAL A 99 -1.06 0.67 5.73
C VAL A 99 -1.48 -0.80 5.65
N LEU A 100 -1.26 -1.44 4.50
CA LEU A 100 -1.57 -2.85 4.29
C LEU A 100 -0.79 -3.75 5.24
N VAL A 101 0.53 -3.54 5.35
CA VAL A 101 1.40 -4.26 6.30
C VAL A 101 0.91 -4.08 7.73
N VAL A 102 0.57 -2.85 8.15
CA VAL A 102 0.08 -2.59 9.51
C VAL A 102 -1.28 -3.25 9.75
N ALA A 103 -2.19 -3.19 8.77
CA ALA A 103 -3.48 -3.86 8.86
C ALA A 103 -3.33 -5.37 9.06
N GLU A 104 -2.37 -5.99 8.37
CA GLU A 104 -2.06 -7.41 8.54
C GLU A 104 -1.43 -7.71 9.90
N VAL A 105 -0.53 -6.87 10.40
CA VAL A 105 0.03 -7.04 11.75
C VAL A 105 -1.08 -7.01 12.80
N VAL A 106 -2.01 -6.05 12.71
CA VAL A 106 -3.15 -5.94 13.64
C VAL A 106 -4.11 -7.14 13.51
N ALA A 107 -4.31 -7.66 12.28
CA ALA A 107 -5.22 -8.77 12.04
C ALA A 107 -4.66 -10.15 12.43
N PHE A 108 -3.35 -10.37 12.22
CA PHE A 108 -2.72 -11.69 12.36
C PHE A 108 -1.82 -11.85 13.59
N THR A 109 -1.63 -10.79 14.37
CA THR A 109 -0.77 -10.80 15.57
C THR A 109 -1.60 -10.46 16.80
N PRO A 110 -1.33 -11.04 17.99
CA PRO A 110 -2.04 -10.69 19.23
C PRO A 110 -1.71 -9.29 19.78
N VAL A 111 -1.17 -8.38 18.97
CA VAL A 111 -0.77 -7.04 19.41
C VAL A 111 -1.98 -6.12 19.41
N GLU A 112 -2.39 -5.67 20.60
CA GLU A 112 -3.43 -4.67 20.75
C GLU A 112 -2.86 -3.27 20.48
N MET A 113 -3.35 -2.60 19.43
CA MET A 113 -2.95 -1.24 19.08
C MET A 113 -4.16 -0.29 19.13
N SER A 114 -3.99 0.87 19.76
CA SER A 114 -4.97 1.94 19.58
C SER A 114 -4.95 2.43 18.12
N VAL A 115 -6.10 2.89 17.60
CA VAL A 115 -6.20 3.42 16.22
C VAL A 115 -5.15 4.52 15.94
N ARG A 116 -4.88 5.38 16.92
CA ARG A 116 -3.87 6.44 16.79
C ARG A 116 -2.45 5.87 16.67
N PHE A 117 -2.16 4.81 17.42
CA PHE A 117 -0.88 4.14 17.36
C PHE A 117 -0.71 3.39 16.04
N ALA A 118 -1.75 2.70 15.55
CA ALA A 118 -1.73 2.05 14.23
C ALA A 118 -1.43 3.05 13.10
N VAL A 119 -2.05 4.24 13.12
CA VAL A 119 -1.74 5.30 12.14
C VAL A 119 -0.29 5.77 12.25
N ALA A 120 0.19 6.06 13.47
CA ALA A 120 1.58 6.47 13.67
C ALA A 120 2.56 5.38 13.22
N PHE A 121 2.25 4.12 13.50
CA PHE A 121 3.05 2.97 13.08
C PHE A 121 3.04 2.79 11.56
N ALA A 122 1.92 3.05 10.88
CA ALA A 122 1.83 3.05 9.42
C ALA A 122 2.70 4.17 8.81
N VAL A 123 2.72 5.36 9.41
CA VAL A 123 3.62 6.46 8.97
C VAL A 123 5.09 6.07 9.12
N LEU A 124 5.47 5.48 10.26
CA LEU A 124 6.83 5.00 10.48
C LEU A 124 7.20 3.87 9.50
N THR A 125 6.26 2.97 9.24
CA THR A 125 6.43 1.90 8.25
C THR A 125 6.59 2.48 6.84
N ALA A 126 5.82 3.50 6.46
CA ALA A 126 5.96 4.17 5.17
C ALA A 126 7.33 4.82 5.00
N LEU A 127 7.84 5.50 6.03
CA LEU A 127 9.19 6.08 6.03
C LEU A 127 10.28 5.01 5.95
N ALA A 128 10.08 3.86 6.60
CA ALA A 128 11.00 2.74 6.48
C ALA A 128 11.00 2.14 5.06
N VAL A 129 9.82 2.01 4.44
CA VAL A 129 9.69 1.55 3.06
C VAL A 129 10.31 2.56 2.08
N GLU A 130 10.10 3.86 2.28
CA GLU A 130 10.75 4.93 1.51
C GLU A 130 12.28 4.84 1.60
N ALA A 131 12.83 4.60 2.79
CA ALA A 131 14.27 4.43 2.95
C ALA A 131 14.81 3.22 2.18
N VAL A 132 14.09 2.09 2.19
CA VAL A 132 14.46 0.92 1.38
C VAL A 132 14.31 1.21 -0.11
N TRP A 133 13.28 1.94 -0.50
CA TRP A 133 13.04 2.38 -1.88
C TRP A 133 14.19 3.25 -2.40
N ALA A 134 14.61 4.26 -1.63
CA ALA A 134 15.74 5.12 -1.96
C ALA A 134 17.06 4.34 -2.10
N VAL A 135 17.30 3.34 -1.24
CA VAL A 135 18.45 2.43 -1.39
C VAL A 135 18.34 1.61 -2.69
N GLY A 136 17.14 1.14 -3.02
CA GLY A 136 16.87 0.44 -4.29
C GLY A 136 17.13 1.33 -5.50
N GLN A 137 16.70 2.60 -5.46
CA GLN A 137 16.97 3.61 -6.48
C GLN A 137 18.48 3.85 -6.63
N TYR A 138 19.21 3.99 -5.52
CA TYR A 138 20.66 4.13 -5.54
C TYR A 138 21.37 2.97 -6.25
N TYR A 139 21.03 1.72 -5.92
CA TYR A 139 21.62 0.56 -6.60
C TYR A 139 21.17 0.44 -8.06
N SER A 140 19.94 0.88 -8.37
CA SER A 140 19.46 0.94 -9.75
C SER A 140 20.27 1.93 -10.58
N ASP A 141 20.56 3.10 -10.04
CA ASP A 141 21.36 4.13 -10.72
C ASP A 141 22.81 3.62 -10.97
N LEU A 142 23.34 2.79 -10.06
CA LEU A 142 24.66 2.16 -10.21
C LEU A 142 24.71 1.02 -11.23
N TRP A 143 23.70 0.15 -11.28
CA TRP A 143 23.75 -1.10 -12.05
C TRP A 143 23.01 -1.03 -13.39
N TRP A 144 22.00 -0.19 -13.49
CA TRP A 144 21.13 -0.07 -14.67
C TRP A 144 21.19 1.32 -15.30
N GLU A 145 22.14 2.16 -14.88
CA GLU A 145 22.34 3.53 -15.40
C GLU A 145 21.06 4.37 -15.36
N THR A 146 20.19 4.12 -14.37
CA THR A 146 19.01 4.94 -14.15
C THR A 146 19.40 6.30 -13.54
N THR A 147 18.42 7.19 -13.47
CA THR A 147 18.58 8.57 -13.04
C THR A 147 17.53 8.93 -11.99
N PHE A 148 17.31 8.04 -11.03
CA PHE A 148 16.29 8.24 -9.98
C PHE A 148 16.72 9.30 -8.96
N LEU A 149 17.97 9.30 -8.52
CA LEU A 149 18.46 10.23 -7.50
C LEU A 149 19.34 11.31 -8.13
N GLN A 150 18.80 12.52 -8.35
CA GLN A 150 19.58 13.62 -8.94
C GLN A 150 20.28 14.48 -7.88
N SER A 151 19.70 14.62 -6.69
CA SER A 151 20.29 15.45 -5.64
C SER A 151 19.91 15.03 -4.22
N GLN A 152 20.75 15.43 -3.25
CA GLN A 152 20.45 15.25 -1.83
C GLN A 152 19.19 16.02 -1.41
N THR A 153 18.97 17.22 -1.97
CA THR A 153 17.83 18.06 -1.62
C THR A 153 16.51 17.47 -2.10
N GLU A 154 16.48 16.90 -3.30
CA GLU A 154 15.32 16.16 -3.82
C GLU A 154 14.97 14.97 -2.93
N LEU A 155 15.97 14.14 -2.58
CA LEU A 155 15.76 13.02 -1.66
C LEU A 155 15.23 13.49 -0.28
N GLN A 156 15.71 14.62 0.25
CA GLN A 156 15.18 15.18 1.49
C GLN A 156 13.71 15.61 1.35
N TRP A 157 13.33 16.16 0.20
CA TRP A 157 11.94 16.50 -0.10
C TRP A 157 11.07 15.27 -0.28
N ASP A 158 11.58 14.17 -0.84
CA ASP A 158 10.85 12.91 -0.95
C ASP A 158 10.42 12.42 0.43
N PHE A 159 11.33 12.43 1.41
CA PHE A 159 11.00 12.09 2.80
C PHE A 159 9.93 13.00 3.42
N VAL A 160 9.96 14.30 3.10
CA VAL A 160 8.92 15.24 3.54
C VAL A 160 7.58 14.90 2.88
N LEU A 161 7.58 14.64 1.57
CA LEU A 161 6.37 14.34 0.80
C LEU A 161 5.76 13.00 1.25
N VAL A 162 6.54 11.93 1.40
CA VAL A 162 6.01 10.66 1.90
C VAL A 162 5.49 10.79 3.33
N THR A 163 6.11 11.62 4.18
CA THR A 163 5.58 11.88 5.53
C THR A 163 4.20 12.54 5.45
N VAL A 164 4.05 13.56 4.61
CA VAL A 164 2.78 14.27 4.43
C VAL A 164 1.72 13.33 3.85
N VAL A 165 2.05 12.57 2.80
CA VAL A 165 1.14 11.61 2.17
C VAL A 165 0.72 10.52 3.17
N ALA A 166 1.66 9.99 3.96
CA ALA A 166 1.40 9.00 4.98
C ALA A 166 0.47 9.51 6.08
N LEU A 167 0.66 10.75 6.53
CA LEU A 167 -0.24 11.38 7.49
C LEU A 167 -1.65 11.58 6.92
N VAL A 168 -1.75 12.02 5.66
CA VAL A 168 -3.05 12.23 4.98
C VAL A 168 -3.79 10.91 4.80
N ILE A 169 -3.16 9.91 4.17
CA ILE A 169 -3.80 8.61 3.92
C ILE A 169 -4.07 7.88 5.23
N GLY A 170 -3.13 7.88 6.18
CA GLY A 170 -3.35 7.28 7.50
C GLY A 170 -4.54 7.91 8.23
N SER A 171 -4.73 9.23 8.09
CA SER A 171 -5.91 9.92 8.63
C SER A 171 -7.21 9.54 7.92
N ILE A 172 -7.18 9.39 6.58
CA ILE A 172 -8.33 8.93 5.79
C ILE A 172 -8.71 7.50 6.19
N VAL A 173 -7.74 6.60 6.27
CA VAL A 173 -7.92 5.19 6.67
C VAL A 173 -8.51 5.10 8.08
N ARG A 174 -8.02 5.93 9.01
CA ARG A 174 -8.61 6.06 10.35
C ARG A 174 -10.06 6.53 10.28
N TRP A 175 -10.36 7.53 9.46
CA TRP A 175 -11.71 8.07 9.32
C TRP A 175 -12.69 7.06 8.70
N LEU A 176 -12.20 6.20 7.81
CA LEU A 176 -12.96 5.09 7.22
C LEU A 176 -13.14 3.90 8.17
N GLY A 177 -12.54 3.91 9.36
CA GLY A 177 -12.74 2.87 10.38
C GLY A 177 -11.96 1.56 10.14
N TYR A 178 -10.94 1.55 9.29
CA TYR A 178 -10.22 0.30 8.92
C TYR A 178 -9.50 -0.39 10.10
N PHE A 179 -9.19 0.34 11.16
CA PHE A 179 -8.56 -0.18 12.38
C PHE A 179 -9.54 -0.36 13.54
N GLU A 180 -10.84 -0.15 13.32
CA GLU A 180 -11.85 -0.28 14.38
C GLU A 180 -12.35 -1.72 14.45
N THR A 181 -12.21 -2.36 15.60
CA THR A 181 -12.83 -3.66 15.89
C THR A 181 -14.34 -3.48 16.13
N PRO A 182 -15.22 -4.32 15.55
CA PRO A 182 -16.65 -4.26 15.83
C PRO A 182 -16.89 -4.64 17.31
N GLY A 183 -17.21 -3.67 18.17
CA GLY A 183 -17.52 -3.97 19.58
C GLY A 183 -17.39 -2.84 20.60
N GLY A 184 -17.16 -1.59 20.19
CA GLY A 184 -16.87 -0.48 21.10
C GLY A 184 -18.02 0.49 21.41
N SER A 185 -19.30 0.14 21.23
CA SER A 185 -20.42 1.02 21.61
C SER A 185 -21.46 0.30 22.46
N SER A 186 -21.20 0.17 23.76
CA SER A 186 -22.22 0.25 24.82
C SER A 186 -21.53 0.30 26.19
N ALA A 187 -21.41 1.51 26.72
CA ALA A 187 -21.41 1.80 28.15
C ALA A 187 -21.87 3.26 28.34
#